data_AF-A0A9D6TBT0-F1
#
_entry.id   AF-A0A9D6TBT0-F1
#
_cell.length_a   1.000
_cell.length_b   1.000
_cell.length_c   1.000
_cell.angle_alpha   90.00
_cell.angle_beta   90.00
_cell.angle_gamma   90.00
#
_symmetry.space_group_name_H-M   'P 1'
#
loop_
_entity.id
_entity.type
_entity.pdbx_description
1 polymer ?
#
loop_
_entity_poly.entity_id
_entity_poly.type
_entity_poly.pdbx_seq_one_letter_code
_entity_poly.pdbx_strand_id
1 'polypeptide(L)'
;MAAERLAARTHTPLRFLVASLLALLLARPTLACRCVPQTLDHYFERADLVMVARTVSTRIVKGSPDFRTAEFAPVQEPYKGDPKSIVAFATHLSSASCGVPVEAGQMFLIFAARDEPGGTTAWFDSCNGTRPFGPDVKVVDFVDTPAEKILLRLEGLRTANAVRDPSANPGGPRLPKPGHPHAELIGLLELVTVLNLDEPGASSPPPRLPSAVIEVMASPESGAAVVAQIRLPTDIITRELDYERKAAVVLEQRAAWYRIALPHDRSGWLSARLAGPFHPFAELIVNRLSYLTAHWDGWIWPDPGAGNPVNANVKQSEGRHEYPVNVRGTQDLAGTLWLQVEILSASPCEGGSPKTVISGWVPAYSPEGKLTAWFYSRGC
;
A
#
# COMPACT_ATOMS: atom_id res chain seq x y z
N MET A 1 84.10 -34.27 38.87
CA MET A 1 83.40 -32.98 38.67
C MET A 1 83.19 -32.80 37.17
N ALA A 2 81.94 -32.53 36.79
CA ALA A 2 81.46 -31.89 35.55
C ALA A 2 80.34 -32.73 34.89
N ALA A 3 79.12 -32.31 35.19
CA ALA A 3 77.87 -32.80 34.62
C ALA A 3 77.45 -31.97 33.40
N GLU A 4 76.78 -32.66 32.47
CA GLU A 4 75.65 -32.24 31.63
C GLU A 4 75.62 -30.86 30.94
N ARG A 5 75.24 -30.88 29.65
CA ARG A 5 74.04 -30.16 29.14
C ARG A 5 73.68 -30.57 27.71
N LEU A 6 72.50 -31.17 27.56
CA LEU A 6 71.69 -31.22 26.33
C LEU A 6 70.70 -30.04 26.33
N ALA A 7 70.51 -29.37 25.19
CA ALA A 7 69.35 -28.51 24.91
C ALA A 7 69.05 -28.58 23.40
N ALA A 8 67.99 -29.26 22.97
CA ALA A 8 66.59 -28.82 22.89
C ALA A 8 66.30 -27.97 21.64
N ARG A 9 65.63 -28.60 20.66
CA ARG A 9 65.19 -28.07 19.37
C ARG A 9 63.67 -27.94 19.45
N THR A 10 63.10 -26.73 19.43
CA THR A 10 61.64 -26.53 19.56
C THR A 10 61.02 -25.75 18.41
N HIS A 11 60.11 -26.45 17.73
CA HIS A 11 58.94 -26.05 16.92
C HIS A 11 58.57 -24.56 16.80
N THR A 12 58.59 -24.02 15.57
CA THR A 12 58.14 -22.65 15.24
C THR A 12 57.17 -22.47 14.05
N PRO A 13 56.59 -23.48 13.35
CA PRO A 13 55.62 -23.19 12.27
C PRO A 13 54.14 -23.17 12.69
N LEU A 14 53.76 -23.81 13.82
CA LEU A 14 52.33 -24.02 14.15
C LEU A 14 51.62 -22.77 14.71
N ARG A 15 52.35 -21.83 15.33
CA ARG A 15 51.75 -20.63 15.93
C ARG A 15 51.30 -19.58 14.91
N PHE A 16 51.92 -19.54 13.73
CA PHE A 16 51.52 -18.61 12.66
C PHE A 16 50.20 -19.02 11.98
N LEU A 17 49.93 -20.32 11.87
CA LEU A 17 48.73 -20.84 11.20
C LEU A 17 47.45 -20.60 12.01
N VAL A 18 47.52 -20.66 13.33
CA VAL A 18 46.37 -20.42 14.22
C VAL A 18 46.00 -18.93 14.28
N ALA A 19 46.99 -18.03 14.24
CA ALA A 19 46.73 -16.58 14.27
C ALA A 19 46.05 -16.08 12.99
N SER A 20 46.41 -16.61 11.81
CA SER A 20 45.75 -16.26 10.55
C SER A 20 44.31 -16.78 10.44
N LEU A 21 44.01 -17.96 11.00
CA LEU A 21 42.65 -18.51 10.97
C LEU A 21 41.68 -17.72 11.87
N LEU A 22 42.17 -17.19 12.99
CA LEU A 22 41.36 -16.40 13.93
C LEU A 22 41.01 -15.00 13.39
N ALA A 23 41.87 -14.40 12.55
CA ALA A 23 41.61 -13.11 11.92
C ALA A 23 40.48 -13.17 10.87
N LEU A 24 40.32 -14.31 10.17
CA LEU A 24 39.24 -14.53 9.20
C LEU A 24 37.87 -14.73 9.88
N LEU A 25 37.84 -15.22 11.12
CA LEU A 25 36.60 -15.40 11.90
C LEU A 25 36.11 -14.09 12.56
N LEU A 26 36.96 -13.08 12.66
CA LEU A 26 36.64 -11.75 13.21
C LEU A 26 36.40 -10.69 12.13
N ALA A 27 36.52 -11.05 10.85
CA ALA A 27 36.14 -10.17 9.75
C ALA A 27 34.62 -9.96 9.78
N ARG A 28 34.19 -8.86 10.40
CA ARG A 28 32.80 -8.41 10.30
C ARG A 28 32.46 -8.29 8.82
N PRO A 29 31.29 -8.79 8.36
CA PRO A 29 30.89 -8.61 6.98
C PRO A 29 30.98 -7.12 6.68
N THR A 30 31.85 -6.75 5.74
CA THR A 30 31.84 -5.39 5.20
C THR A 30 30.45 -5.22 4.60
N LEU A 31 29.61 -4.45 5.28
CA LEU A 31 28.26 -4.10 4.84
C LEU A 31 28.41 -3.28 3.58
N ALA A 32 28.63 -3.94 2.44
CA ALA A 32 28.49 -3.31 1.15
C ALA A 32 27.04 -2.84 1.06
N CYS A 33 26.84 -1.56 0.75
CA CYS A 33 25.51 -1.01 0.55
C CYS A 33 24.70 -1.92 -0.39
N ARG A 34 23.69 -2.59 0.16
CA ARG A 34 22.81 -3.50 -0.57
C ARG A 34 21.39 -3.25 -0.10
N CYS A 35 20.73 -2.35 -0.80
CA CYS A 35 19.36 -1.97 -0.53
C CYS A 35 18.43 -2.99 -1.18
N VAL A 36 17.38 -3.41 -0.47
CA VAL A 36 16.28 -4.17 -1.09
C VAL A 36 15.46 -3.18 -1.92
N PRO A 37 15.29 -3.39 -3.24
CA PRO A 37 14.42 -2.53 -4.06
C PRO A 37 13.03 -2.43 -3.44
N GLN A 38 12.48 -1.22 -3.36
CA GLN A 38 11.14 -0.95 -2.84
C GLN A 38 10.23 -0.38 -3.94
N THR A 39 8.94 -0.32 -3.62
CA THR A 39 7.94 0.39 -4.44
C THR A 39 8.18 1.90 -4.41
N LEU A 40 7.71 2.60 -5.44
CA LEU A 40 7.79 4.05 -5.51
C LEU A 40 7.06 4.72 -4.33
N ASP A 41 5.89 4.19 -3.98
CA ASP A 41 5.08 4.66 -2.85
C ASP A 41 5.87 4.58 -1.53
N HIS A 42 6.59 3.48 -1.28
CA HIS A 42 7.36 3.31 -0.05
C HIS A 42 8.50 4.33 0.07
N TYR A 43 9.21 4.62 -1.03
CA TYR A 43 10.22 5.67 -1.03
C TYR A 43 9.61 7.06 -0.81
N PHE A 44 8.47 7.33 -1.44
CA PHE A 44 7.76 8.59 -1.31
C PHE A 44 7.23 8.84 0.11
N GLU A 45 6.69 7.81 0.76
CA GLU A 45 6.18 7.90 2.14
C GLU A 45 7.29 8.22 3.13
N ARG A 46 8.46 7.60 2.99
CA ARG A 46 9.60 7.77 3.89
C ARG A 46 10.40 9.05 3.69
N ALA A 47 10.36 9.64 2.50
CA ALA A 47 11.08 10.87 2.20
C ALA A 47 10.38 12.08 2.82
N ASP A 48 11.14 13.03 3.35
CA ASP A 48 10.61 14.35 3.73
C ASP A 48 10.53 15.30 2.52
N LEU A 49 11.37 15.05 1.51
CA LEU A 49 11.38 15.79 0.26
C LEU A 49 11.44 14.83 -0.93
N VAL A 50 10.60 15.06 -1.93
CA VAL A 50 10.66 14.37 -3.22
C VAL A 50 10.63 15.39 -4.35
N MET A 51 11.64 15.39 -5.22
CA MET A 51 11.69 16.33 -6.35
C MET A 51 12.55 15.80 -7.50
N VAL A 52 12.27 16.31 -8.71
CA VAL A 52 13.22 16.24 -9.82
C VAL A 52 14.04 17.53 -9.83
N ALA A 53 15.35 17.39 -9.76
CA ALA A 53 16.26 18.51 -9.58
C ALA A 53 17.54 18.35 -10.38
N ARG A 54 18.14 19.47 -10.77
CA ARG A 54 19.48 19.54 -11.35
C ARG A 54 20.48 19.91 -10.28
N THR A 55 21.58 19.18 -10.19
CA THR A 55 22.70 19.52 -9.30
C THR A 55 23.34 20.82 -9.79
N VAL A 56 23.39 21.84 -8.94
CA VAL A 56 24.02 23.15 -9.23
C VAL A 56 25.49 23.09 -8.85
N SER A 57 25.77 22.69 -7.62
CA SER A 57 27.11 22.65 -7.07
C SER A 57 27.26 21.46 -6.13
N THR A 58 28.50 21.02 -5.94
CA THR A 58 28.83 19.99 -4.95
C THR A 58 30.06 20.41 -4.16
N ARG A 59 30.12 20.01 -2.89
CA ARG A 59 31.26 20.25 -2.02
C ARG A 59 31.52 19.02 -1.17
N ILE A 60 32.78 18.61 -1.07
CA ILE A 60 33.18 17.61 -0.08
C ILE A 60 33.37 18.30 1.26
N VAL A 61 32.68 17.80 2.27
CA VAL A 61 32.84 18.21 3.67
C VAL A 61 33.66 17.13 4.36
N LYS A 62 34.87 17.52 4.81
CA LYS A 62 35.75 16.62 5.55
C LYS A 62 35.27 16.50 7.00
N GLY A 63 35.12 15.28 7.49
CA GLY A 63 34.57 14.96 8.80
C GLY A 63 34.77 13.50 9.19
N SER A 64 34.13 13.05 10.25
CA SER A 64 34.09 11.64 10.64
C SER A 64 32.63 11.20 10.78
N PRO A 65 31.98 10.72 9.71
CA PRO A 65 32.52 10.40 8.39
C PRO A 65 32.62 11.61 7.43
N ASP A 66 33.42 11.47 6.36
CA ASP A 66 33.40 12.39 5.22
C ASP A 66 32.09 12.24 4.43
N PHE A 67 31.53 13.36 3.98
CA PHE A 67 30.33 13.39 3.14
C PHE A 67 30.42 14.47 2.07
N ARG A 68 29.56 14.36 1.05
CA ARG A 68 29.37 15.37 0.01
C ARG A 68 28.07 16.10 0.28
N THR A 69 28.13 17.42 0.23
CA THR A 69 26.93 18.24 0.10
C THR A 69 26.69 18.62 -1.35
N ALA A 70 25.42 18.71 -1.73
CA ALA A 70 24.98 19.15 -3.04
C ALA A 70 23.95 20.25 -2.91
N GLU A 71 24.00 21.20 -3.83
CA GLU A 71 22.96 22.17 -4.05
C GLU A 71 22.14 21.74 -5.27
N PHE A 72 20.82 21.81 -5.16
CA PHE A 72 19.91 21.39 -6.21
C PHE A 72 18.98 22.52 -6.62
N ALA A 73 18.81 22.71 -7.92
CA ALA A 73 17.77 23.54 -8.50
C ALA A 73 16.61 22.64 -8.92
N PRO A 74 15.41 22.77 -8.30
CA PRO A 74 14.23 22.05 -8.74
C PRO A 74 13.93 22.36 -10.21
N VAL A 75 13.64 21.33 -11.00
CA VAL A 75 13.24 21.47 -12.40
C VAL A 75 11.74 21.81 -12.52
N GLN A 76 10.99 21.46 -11.49
CA GLN A 76 9.55 21.70 -11.35
C GLN A 76 9.20 21.83 -9.87
N GLU A 77 7.91 22.05 -9.57
CA GLU A 77 7.43 22.02 -8.20
C GLU A 77 7.75 20.65 -7.55
N PRO A 78 8.29 20.63 -6.31
CA PRO A 78 8.52 19.41 -5.56
C PRO A 78 7.23 18.59 -5.40
N TYR A 79 7.36 17.27 -5.46
CA TYR A 79 6.25 16.34 -5.23
C TYR A 79 5.93 16.18 -3.74
N LYS A 80 6.89 16.46 -2.86
CA LYS A 80 6.72 16.44 -1.41
C LYS A 80 7.74 17.36 -0.76
N GLY A 81 7.31 18.07 0.30
CA GLY A 81 8.15 18.95 1.11
C GLY A 81 8.54 20.27 0.42
N ASP A 82 9.09 21.20 1.19
CA ASP A 82 9.61 22.48 0.69
C ASP A 82 11.15 22.47 0.66
N PRO A 83 11.80 22.51 -0.51
CA PRO A 83 13.26 22.52 -0.61
C PRO A 83 13.89 23.78 0.01
N LYS A 84 13.16 24.89 0.13
CA LYS A 84 13.67 26.11 0.78
C LYS A 84 13.88 25.94 2.28
N SER A 85 13.19 24.97 2.88
CA SER A 85 13.39 24.61 4.28
C SER A 85 14.59 23.67 4.50
N ILE A 86 15.33 23.33 3.44
CA ILE A 86 16.54 22.52 3.46
C ILE A 86 17.73 23.41 3.08
N VAL A 87 18.70 23.48 3.98
CA VAL A 87 19.95 24.25 3.81
C VAL A 87 21.01 23.43 3.09
N ALA A 88 21.04 22.11 3.30
CA ALA A 88 22.03 21.23 2.69
C ALA A 88 21.44 19.86 2.34
N PHE A 89 21.75 19.38 1.13
CA PHE A 89 21.55 17.97 0.78
C PHE A 89 22.86 17.23 0.97
N ALA A 90 22.87 16.16 1.75
CA ALA A 90 24.08 15.41 2.08
C ALA A 90 24.01 13.95 1.60
N THR A 91 25.13 13.42 1.13
CA THR A 91 25.30 12.01 0.77
C THR A 91 26.70 11.53 1.13
N HIS A 92 26.88 10.24 1.39
CA HIS A 92 28.20 9.69 1.65
C HIS A 92 29.13 9.79 0.42
N LEU A 93 30.44 9.83 0.63
CA LEU A 93 31.40 9.85 -0.49
C LEU A 93 31.54 8.50 -1.19
N SER A 94 31.36 7.41 -0.44
CA SER A 94 31.59 6.04 -0.91
C SER A 94 30.27 5.35 -1.24
N SER A 95 30.22 4.70 -2.41
CA SER A 95 29.10 3.82 -2.77
C SER A 95 28.96 2.63 -1.81
N ALA A 96 30.06 2.21 -1.15
CA ALA A 96 29.99 1.17 -0.12
C ALA A 96 29.15 1.61 1.09
N SER A 97 29.05 2.93 1.32
CA SER A 97 28.20 3.57 2.34
C SER A 97 26.92 4.17 1.73
N CYS A 98 26.46 3.65 0.59
CA CYS A 98 25.26 4.13 -0.12
C CYS A 98 25.36 5.55 -0.67
N GLY A 99 26.57 6.10 -0.73
CA GLY A 99 26.83 7.41 -1.30
C GLY A 99 26.43 7.49 -2.76
N VAL A 100 25.70 8.54 -3.13
CA VAL A 100 25.33 8.81 -4.51
C VAL A 100 26.40 9.71 -5.14
N PRO A 101 27.06 9.28 -6.22
CA PRO A 101 27.94 10.18 -6.97
C PRO A 101 27.08 11.26 -7.63
N VAL A 102 27.38 12.51 -7.29
CA VAL A 102 26.69 13.68 -7.85
C VAL A 102 27.72 14.61 -8.47
N GLU A 103 27.43 15.06 -9.68
CA GLU A 103 28.24 16.03 -10.41
C GLU A 103 27.36 17.22 -10.81
N ALA A 104 27.97 18.40 -10.90
CA ALA A 104 27.26 19.59 -11.34
C ALA A 104 26.64 19.39 -12.74
N GLY A 105 25.42 19.86 -12.92
CA GLY A 105 24.65 19.74 -14.16
C GLY A 105 23.84 18.45 -14.30
N GLN A 106 24.12 17.40 -13.52
CA GLN A 106 23.35 16.16 -13.56
C GLN A 106 21.95 16.32 -12.97
N MET A 107 20.97 15.65 -13.57
CA MET A 107 19.59 15.62 -13.07
C MET A 107 19.33 14.34 -12.27
N PHE A 108 18.56 14.48 -11.20
CA PHE A 108 18.22 13.42 -10.28
C PHE A 108 16.73 13.46 -9.95
N LEU A 109 16.16 12.28 -9.76
CA LEU A 109 14.95 12.11 -8.96
C LEU A 109 15.43 11.87 -7.52
N ILE A 110 15.15 12.82 -6.65
CA ILE A 110 15.67 12.87 -5.29
C ILE A 110 14.58 12.48 -4.32
N PHE A 111 14.89 11.52 -3.45
CA PHE A 111 14.14 11.20 -2.24
C PHE A 111 15.07 11.53 -1.08
N ALA A 112 14.75 12.54 -0.29
CA ALA A 112 15.60 12.97 0.82
C ALA A 112 14.85 12.89 2.14
N ALA A 113 15.53 12.45 3.19
CA ALA A 113 15.00 12.37 4.55
C ALA A 113 15.86 13.20 5.49
N ARG A 114 15.25 13.81 6.50
CA ARG A 114 15.93 14.51 7.58
C ARG A 114 16.20 13.54 8.72
N ASP A 115 17.29 13.76 9.44
CA ASP A 115 17.56 12.98 10.66
C ASP A 115 16.52 13.25 11.74
N GLU A 116 15.97 14.47 11.77
CA GLU A 116 14.97 14.91 12.73
C GLU A 116 13.89 15.77 12.05
N PRO A 117 12.62 15.71 12.52
CA PRO A 117 11.56 16.58 12.02
C PRO A 117 11.94 18.06 12.10
N GLY A 118 11.90 18.76 10.97
CA GLY A 118 12.28 20.18 10.89
C GLY A 118 13.78 20.46 10.77
N GLY A 119 14.64 19.43 10.79
CA GLY A 119 16.09 19.59 10.57
C GLY A 119 16.41 20.22 9.22
N THR A 120 17.49 21.01 9.13
CA THR A 120 17.83 21.76 7.90
C THR A 120 18.72 20.98 6.93
N THR A 121 19.20 19.80 7.31
CA THR A 121 19.98 18.91 6.44
C THR A 121 19.10 17.75 6.02
N ALA A 122 19.07 17.47 4.72
CA ALA A 122 18.36 16.32 4.16
C ALA A 122 19.36 15.35 3.53
N TRP A 123 19.33 14.10 3.98
CA TRP A 123 20.18 13.03 3.48
C TRP A 123 19.56 12.36 2.27
N PHE A 124 20.38 12.16 1.24
CA PHE A 124 20.05 11.36 0.08
C PHE A 124 21.09 10.26 -0.17
N ASP A 125 20.63 9.05 -0.50
CA ASP A 125 21.49 7.88 -0.70
C ASP A 125 20.88 6.93 -1.73
N SER A 126 21.61 5.89 -2.13
CA SER A 126 21.11 4.91 -3.11
C SER A 126 20.00 4.00 -2.56
N CYS A 127 19.85 3.91 -1.24
CA CYS A 127 18.85 3.07 -0.58
C CYS A 127 17.50 3.75 -0.40
N ASN A 128 17.43 5.07 -0.43
CA ASN A 128 16.19 5.81 -0.26
C ASN A 128 15.44 6.05 -1.59
N GLY A 129 15.96 5.50 -2.70
CA GLY A 129 15.34 5.59 -4.02
C GLY A 129 15.93 6.67 -4.92
N THR A 130 16.81 7.55 -4.40
CA THR A 130 17.46 8.60 -5.18
C THR A 130 18.29 8.01 -6.32
N ARG A 131 18.09 8.52 -7.53
CA ARG A 131 18.76 8.02 -8.73
C ARG A 131 18.90 9.08 -9.82
N PRO A 132 19.90 8.95 -10.71
CA PRO A 132 19.98 9.75 -11.92
C PRO A 132 18.68 9.71 -12.72
N PHE A 133 18.25 10.86 -13.25
CA PHE A 133 16.98 11.00 -13.95
C PHE A 133 17.10 12.05 -15.06
N GLY A 134 16.67 11.75 -16.29
CA GLY A 134 16.75 12.71 -17.40
C GLY A 134 16.74 12.03 -18.77
N PRO A 135 16.70 12.82 -19.86
CA PRO A 135 16.58 12.31 -21.23
C PRO A 135 17.78 11.45 -21.66
N ASP A 136 18.97 11.77 -21.16
CA ASP A 136 20.23 11.11 -21.54
C ASP A 136 20.60 9.94 -20.61
N VAL A 137 19.71 9.58 -19.68
CA VAL A 137 19.94 8.54 -18.68
C VAL A 137 18.89 7.46 -18.81
N LYS A 138 19.32 6.20 -18.84
CA LYS A 138 18.40 5.06 -18.72
C LYS A 138 17.82 5.05 -17.31
N VAL A 139 16.61 5.59 -17.17
CA VAL A 139 15.86 5.54 -15.91
C VAL A 139 15.50 4.09 -15.60
N VAL A 140 15.77 3.66 -14.37
CA VAL A 140 15.49 2.31 -13.89
C VAL A 140 14.13 2.30 -13.21
N ASP A 141 13.35 1.26 -13.50
CA ASP A 141 12.04 1.01 -12.90
C ASP A 141 12.11 0.96 -11.37
N PHE A 142 10.97 1.25 -10.74
CA PHE A 142 10.70 0.82 -9.36
C PHE A 142 10.03 -0.55 -9.40
N VAL A 143 9.94 -1.22 -8.25
CA VAL A 143 9.35 -2.57 -8.15
C VAL A 143 7.94 -2.63 -8.77
N ASP A 144 7.16 -1.56 -8.60
CA ASP A 144 5.76 -1.44 -9.00
C ASP A 144 5.50 -0.38 -10.07
N THR A 145 6.51 0.41 -10.45
CA THR A 145 6.34 1.55 -11.35
C THR A 145 7.36 1.53 -12.48
N PRO A 146 6.94 1.27 -13.73
CA PRO A 146 7.78 1.41 -14.91
C PRO A 146 8.33 2.83 -15.05
N ALA A 147 9.56 2.95 -15.57
CA ALA A 147 10.28 4.21 -15.69
C ALA A 147 9.46 5.34 -16.33
N GLU A 148 8.72 5.02 -17.40
CA GLU A 148 7.88 5.96 -18.14
C GLU A 148 6.65 6.46 -17.37
N LYS A 149 6.28 5.79 -16.27
CA LYS A 149 5.13 6.16 -15.42
C LYS A 149 5.52 6.83 -14.12
N ILE A 150 6.81 6.98 -13.82
CA ILE A 150 7.29 7.51 -12.52
C ILE A 150 6.71 8.90 -12.22
N LEU A 151 6.81 9.85 -13.16
CA LEU A 151 6.36 11.22 -12.91
C LEU A 151 4.85 11.31 -12.73
N LEU A 152 4.09 10.51 -13.48
CA LEU A 152 2.64 10.41 -13.34
C LEU A 152 2.27 9.84 -11.96
N ARG A 153 2.98 8.80 -11.51
CA ARG A 153 2.76 8.19 -10.19
C ARG A 153 3.12 9.14 -9.05
N LEU A 154 4.25 9.85 -9.14
CA LEU A 154 4.65 10.87 -8.16
C LEU A 154 3.64 12.02 -8.06
N GLU A 155 3.06 12.42 -9.18
CA GLU A 155 2.00 13.43 -9.19
C GLU A 155 0.75 12.92 -8.44
N GLY A 156 0.36 11.67 -8.64
CA GLY A 156 -0.71 11.05 -7.85
C GLY A 156 -0.41 10.94 -6.37
N LEU A 157 0.83 10.67 -6.00
CA LEU A 157 1.24 10.64 -4.60
C LEU A 157 1.24 12.04 -3.97
N ARG A 158 1.70 13.07 -4.71
CA ARG A 158 1.65 14.48 -4.29
C ARG A 158 0.23 14.91 -4.02
N THR A 159 -0.65 14.71 -4.99
CA THR A 159 -2.06 15.08 -4.90
C THR A 159 -2.76 14.31 -3.77
N ALA A 160 -2.55 12.99 -3.66
CA ALA A 160 -3.09 12.22 -2.56
C ALA A 160 -2.64 12.73 -1.18
N ASN A 161 -1.38 13.17 -1.05
CA ASN A 161 -0.89 13.78 0.18
C ASN A 161 -1.48 15.17 0.45
N ALA A 162 -1.62 16.03 -0.57
CA ALA A 162 -2.22 17.34 -0.42
C ALA A 162 -3.68 17.25 0.05
N VAL A 163 -4.41 16.24 -0.42
CA VAL A 163 -5.80 15.98 -0.02
C VAL A 163 -5.91 15.44 1.40
N ARG A 164 -4.86 14.79 1.89
CA ARG A 164 -4.82 14.26 3.26
C ARG A 164 -4.59 15.32 4.33
N ASP A 165 -4.14 16.53 3.98
CA ASP A 165 -4.01 17.65 4.92
C ASP A 165 -5.36 18.38 5.07
N PRO A 166 -6.13 18.12 6.15
CA PRO A 166 -7.48 18.68 6.31
C PRO A 166 -7.46 20.19 6.56
N SER A 167 -6.30 20.74 6.97
CA SER A 167 -6.15 22.16 7.28
C SER A 167 -6.01 23.04 6.03
N ALA A 168 -5.52 22.45 4.93
CA ALA A 168 -5.27 23.16 3.68
C ALA A 168 -6.53 23.32 2.80
N ASN A 169 -7.53 22.45 2.94
CA ASN A 169 -8.75 22.51 2.13
C ASN A 169 -10.00 21.98 2.87
N PRO A 170 -10.65 22.80 3.72
CA PRO A 170 -11.78 22.36 4.56
C PRO A 170 -13.01 21.82 3.79
N GLY A 171 -13.13 22.15 2.50
CA GLY A 171 -14.21 21.73 1.60
C GLY A 171 -13.77 20.85 0.42
N GLY A 172 -12.50 20.44 0.39
CA GLY A 172 -11.97 19.57 -0.66
C GLY A 172 -12.40 18.10 -0.49
N PRO A 173 -12.08 17.25 -1.48
CA PRO A 173 -12.18 15.81 -1.32
C PRO A 173 -11.40 15.36 -0.09
N ARG A 174 -11.77 14.22 0.49
CA ARG A 174 -11.01 13.63 1.60
C ARG A 174 -10.68 12.20 1.23
N LEU A 175 -9.40 11.85 1.29
CA LEU A 175 -8.98 10.48 1.05
C LEU A 175 -8.96 9.68 2.35
N PRO A 176 -9.25 8.36 2.27
CA PRO A 176 -8.97 7.47 3.38
C PRO A 176 -7.47 7.49 3.70
N LYS A 177 -7.14 7.37 5.00
CA LYS A 177 -5.75 7.17 5.42
C LYS A 177 -5.26 5.79 4.93
N PRO A 178 -4.00 5.67 4.44
CA PRO A 178 -3.40 4.39 4.07
C PRO A 178 -3.52 3.38 5.19
N GLY A 179 -3.79 2.12 4.82
CA GLY A 179 -3.77 1.02 5.78
C GLY A 179 -4.80 1.15 6.91
N HIS A 180 -5.89 1.91 6.69
CA HIS A 180 -6.92 2.06 7.70
C HIS A 180 -7.48 0.67 8.09
N PRO A 181 -7.33 0.23 9.34
CA PRO A 181 -7.81 -1.08 9.80
C PRO A 181 -9.34 -1.18 9.94
N HIS A 182 -10.05 -0.17 9.42
CA HIS A 182 -11.49 0.04 9.54
C HIS A 182 -12.21 0.03 8.18
N ALA A 183 -11.60 -0.52 7.12
CA ALA A 183 -12.38 -0.88 5.95
C ALA A 183 -13.57 -1.71 6.41
N GLU A 184 -14.78 -1.23 6.13
CA GLU A 184 -16.02 -1.92 6.50
C GLU A 184 -16.04 -3.35 5.95
N LEU A 185 -15.35 -3.56 4.82
CA LEU A 185 -15.22 -4.83 4.14
C LEU A 185 -14.04 -4.79 3.15
N ILE A 186 -13.21 -5.82 3.12
CA ILE A 186 -12.20 -6.05 2.07
C ILE A 186 -12.62 -7.13 1.06
N GLY A 187 -13.68 -7.88 1.36
CA GLY A 187 -14.24 -8.90 0.50
C GLY A 187 -15.33 -9.74 1.20
N LEU A 188 -15.80 -10.76 0.50
CA LEU A 188 -16.83 -11.68 0.97
C LEU A 188 -16.30 -13.10 1.03
N LEU A 189 -16.61 -13.83 2.10
CA LEU A 189 -16.17 -15.21 2.30
C LEU A 189 -17.36 -16.15 2.34
N GLU A 190 -17.40 -17.12 1.42
CA GLU A 190 -18.44 -18.14 1.44
C GLU A 190 -18.24 -19.10 2.60
N LEU A 191 -19.29 -19.38 3.37
CA LEU A 191 -19.30 -20.36 4.45
C LEU A 191 -20.30 -21.46 4.11
N VAL A 192 -19.89 -22.36 3.22
CA VAL A 192 -20.75 -23.38 2.59
C VAL A 192 -21.55 -24.19 3.62
N THR A 193 -20.97 -24.46 4.80
CA THR A 193 -21.62 -25.25 5.85
C THR A 193 -22.72 -24.50 6.61
N VAL A 194 -22.76 -23.16 6.58
CA VAL A 194 -23.70 -22.33 7.34
C VAL A 194 -24.65 -21.55 6.44
N LEU A 195 -24.19 -21.09 5.27
CA LEU A 195 -24.91 -20.10 4.44
C LEU A 195 -25.68 -20.68 3.25
N ASN A 196 -25.43 -21.93 2.83
CA ASN A 196 -26.09 -22.56 1.67
C ASN A 196 -27.33 -23.41 2.06
N LEU A 197 -28.14 -22.96 3.01
CA LEU A 197 -29.25 -23.78 3.50
C LEU A 197 -30.45 -23.87 2.55
N ASP A 198 -30.62 -22.96 1.60
CA ASP A 198 -31.82 -22.90 0.76
C ASP A 198 -31.49 -22.45 -0.68
N GLU A 199 -31.01 -23.35 -1.55
CA GLU A 199 -31.15 -23.12 -3.00
C GLU A 199 -32.54 -23.61 -3.45
N PRO A 200 -33.49 -22.71 -3.75
CA PRO A 200 -34.79 -23.09 -4.27
C PRO A 200 -34.62 -23.71 -5.67
N GLY A 201 -34.61 -25.05 -5.74
CA GLY A 201 -34.53 -25.79 -7.00
C GLY A 201 -33.55 -26.97 -6.99
N ALA A 202 -32.72 -27.11 -5.96
CA ALA A 202 -31.93 -28.33 -5.78
C ALA A 202 -32.89 -29.51 -5.51
N SER A 203 -33.08 -30.37 -6.50
CA SER A 203 -34.01 -31.51 -6.50
C SER A 203 -33.63 -32.62 -5.51
N SER A 204 -32.68 -32.38 -4.62
CA SER A 204 -32.36 -33.23 -3.49
C SER A 204 -31.81 -32.34 -2.38
N PRO A 205 -32.34 -32.39 -1.14
CA PRO A 205 -31.74 -31.68 -0.03
C PRO A 205 -30.29 -32.16 0.08
N PRO A 206 -29.29 -31.27 0.10
CA PRO A 206 -27.92 -31.69 0.32
C PRO A 206 -27.85 -32.51 1.60
N PRO A 207 -27.04 -33.58 1.65
CA PRO A 207 -26.87 -34.36 2.87
C PRO A 207 -26.55 -33.38 4.00
N ARG A 208 -27.44 -33.31 5.00
CA ARG A 208 -27.25 -32.45 6.16
C ARG A 208 -25.94 -32.87 6.80
N LEU A 209 -24.87 -32.12 6.53
CA LEU A 209 -23.66 -32.25 7.30
C LEU A 209 -24.05 -32.01 8.76
N PRO A 210 -23.58 -32.85 9.71
CA PRO A 210 -23.84 -32.62 11.13
C PRO A 210 -23.49 -31.17 11.42
N SER A 211 -24.41 -30.47 12.07
CA SER A 211 -24.39 -29.03 12.39
C SER A 211 -22.98 -28.57 12.74
N ALA A 212 -22.22 -28.17 11.72
CA ALA A 212 -20.81 -27.91 11.85
C ALA A 212 -20.70 -26.55 12.52
N VAL A 213 -20.45 -26.58 13.83
CA VAL A 213 -20.16 -25.37 14.59
C VAL A 213 -18.80 -24.87 14.10
N ILE A 214 -18.78 -23.69 13.48
CA ILE A 214 -17.54 -23.06 13.08
C ILE A 214 -17.04 -22.21 14.25
N GLU A 215 -15.84 -22.49 14.73
CA GLU A 215 -15.21 -21.71 15.80
C GLU A 215 -14.48 -20.49 15.22
N VAL A 216 -14.72 -19.33 15.82
CA VAL A 216 -14.07 -18.07 15.49
C VAL A 216 -13.11 -17.71 16.61
N MET A 217 -11.87 -17.41 16.25
CA MET A 217 -10.73 -17.28 17.17
C MET A 217 -10.41 -15.82 17.50
N ALA A 218 -9.80 -15.58 18.66
CA ALA A 218 -9.34 -14.25 19.08
C ALA A 218 -8.16 -13.70 18.25
N SER A 219 -7.28 -14.59 17.78
CA SER A 219 -6.07 -14.28 17.01
C SER A 219 -5.89 -15.27 15.85
N PRO A 220 -5.13 -14.91 14.78
CA PRO A 220 -4.92 -15.77 13.61
C PRO A 220 -3.84 -16.84 13.85
N GLU A 221 -3.99 -17.62 14.92
CA GLU A 221 -3.04 -18.67 15.31
C GLU A 221 -3.77 -19.93 15.79
N SER A 222 -3.11 -21.08 15.66
CA SER A 222 -3.67 -22.35 16.10
C SER A 222 -3.76 -22.40 17.62
N GLY A 223 -4.93 -22.73 18.16
CA GLY A 223 -5.15 -22.84 19.61
C GLY A 223 -5.50 -21.53 20.31
N ALA A 224 -5.69 -20.44 19.56
CA ALA A 224 -6.25 -19.20 20.09
C ALA A 224 -7.63 -19.44 20.75
N ALA A 225 -7.98 -18.59 21.72
CA ALA A 225 -9.26 -18.67 22.41
C ALA A 225 -10.42 -18.47 21.42
N VAL A 226 -11.47 -19.28 21.55
CA VAL A 226 -12.72 -19.14 20.79
C VAL A 226 -13.49 -17.95 21.33
N VAL A 227 -13.80 -16.98 20.46
CA VAL A 227 -14.56 -15.75 20.80
C VAL A 227 -16.02 -15.81 20.33
N ALA A 228 -16.32 -16.67 19.35
CA ALA A 228 -17.67 -16.91 18.86
C ALA A 228 -17.79 -18.29 18.21
N GLN A 229 -19.02 -18.76 18.08
CA GLN A 229 -19.38 -19.97 17.37
C GLN A 229 -20.47 -19.62 16.34
N ILE A 230 -20.25 -20.00 15.09
CA ILE A 230 -21.20 -19.78 14.00
C ILE A 230 -21.98 -21.07 13.79
N ARG A 231 -23.29 -20.98 13.97
CA ARG A 231 -24.25 -22.07 13.78
C ARG A 231 -25.32 -21.68 12.77
N LEU A 232 -25.66 -20.40 12.73
CA LEU A 232 -26.71 -19.82 11.90
C LEU A 232 -26.16 -18.60 11.15
N PRO A 233 -26.76 -18.23 10.00
CA PRO A 233 -26.42 -17.00 9.28
C PRO A 233 -26.50 -15.73 10.14
N THR A 234 -27.34 -15.71 11.19
CA THR A 234 -27.50 -14.58 12.12
C THR A 234 -26.33 -14.40 13.09
N ASP A 235 -25.44 -15.39 13.21
CA ASP A 235 -24.28 -15.32 14.11
C ASP A 235 -23.14 -14.49 13.52
N ILE A 236 -23.26 -14.08 12.26
CA ILE A 236 -22.26 -13.31 11.50
C ILE A 236 -22.92 -12.18 10.72
N ILE A 237 -22.14 -11.16 10.39
CA ILE A 237 -22.59 -10.13 9.44
C ILE A 237 -22.41 -10.70 8.03
N THR A 238 -23.52 -10.77 7.28
CA THR A 238 -23.53 -11.24 5.90
C THR A 238 -23.88 -10.12 4.93
N ARG A 239 -23.43 -10.27 3.68
CA ARG A 239 -23.91 -9.51 2.53
C ARG A 239 -24.19 -10.45 1.38
N GLU A 240 -25.02 -9.99 0.44
CA GLU A 240 -25.30 -10.74 -0.79
C GLU A 240 -24.08 -10.67 -1.72
N LEU A 241 -23.58 -11.84 -2.09
CA LEU A 241 -22.54 -12.07 -3.08
C LEU A 241 -23.13 -12.09 -4.50
N ASP A 242 -24.32 -12.69 -4.62
CA ASP A 242 -25.10 -12.84 -5.84
C ASP A 242 -26.59 -13.00 -5.47
N TYR A 243 -27.46 -13.23 -6.44
CA TYR A 243 -28.89 -13.50 -6.22
C TYR A 243 -29.07 -14.60 -5.17
N GLU A 244 -29.64 -14.23 -4.02
CA GLU A 244 -29.91 -15.11 -2.86
C GLU A 244 -28.69 -15.79 -2.21
N ARG A 245 -27.47 -15.54 -2.72
CA ARG A 245 -26.24 -16.11 -2.18
C ARG A 245 -25.62 -15.15 -1.18
N LYS A 246 -25.60 -15.54 0.10
CA LYS A 246 -24.98 -14.76 1.18
C LYS A 246 -23.56 -15.24 1.46
N ALA A 247 -22.71 -14.29 1.83
CA ALA A 247 -21.34 -14.54 2.25
C ALA A 247 -21.00 -13.69 3.47
N ALA A 248 -20.04 -14.15 4.27
CA ALA A 248 -19.56 -13.44 5.45
C ALA A 248 -18.75 -12.20 5.05
N VAL A 249 -18.96 -11.09 5.76
CA VAL A 249 -18.16 -9.88 5.58
C VAL A 249 -16.77 -10.09 6.16
N VAL A 250 -15.73 -9.91 5.32
CA VAL A 250 -14.32 -9.99 5.73
C VAL A 250 -13.77 -8.58 5.94
N LEU A 251 -13.18 -8.35 7.10
CA LEU A 251 -12.56 -7.08 7.51
C LEU A 251 -11.05 -7.06 7.27
N GLU A 252 -10.40 -8.22 7.34
CA GLU A 252 -8.95 -8.35 7.21
C GLU A 252 -8.57 -9.76 6.74
N GLN A 253 -7.48 -9.88 5.98
CA GLN A 253 -6.91 -11.16 5.57
C GLN A 253 -5.43 -11.22 5.97
N ARG A 254 -5.02 -12.32 6.60
CA ARG A 254 -3.62 -12.59 6.95
C ARG A 254 -3.28 -14.04 6.69
N ALA A 255 -2.41 -14.28 5.71
CA ALA A 255 -2.01 -15.63 5.30
C ALA A 255 -3.24 -16.54 5.11
N ALA A 256 -3.38 -17.58 5.95
CA ALA A 256 -4.48 -18.54 5.91
C ALA A 256 -5.62 -18.22 6.90
N TRP A 257 -5.84 -16.94 7.21
CA TRP A 257 -6.86 -16.48 8.15
C TRP A 257 -7.64 -15.28 7.63
N TYR A 258 -8.93 -15.24 7.96
CA TYR A 258 -9.86 -14.17 7.63
C TYR A 258 -10.46 -13.61 8.92
N ARG A 259 -10.32 -12.31 9.16
CA ARG A 259 -11.05 -11.64 10.23
C ARG A 259 -12.45 -11.29 9.72
N ILE A 260 -13.48 -11.93 10.26
CA ILE A 260 -14.87 -11.73 9.83
C ILE A 260 -15.62 -10.81 10.80
N ALA A 261 -16.62 -10.12 10.29
CA ALA A 261 -17.50 -9.28 11.09
C ALA A 261 -18.59 -10.11 11.79
N LEU A 262 -18.82 -9.81 13.07
CA LEU A 262 -19.84 -10.43 13.93
C LEU A 262 -20.84 -9.37 14.41
N PRO A 263 -22.05 -9.76 14.87
CA PRO A 263 -23.00 -8.83 15.47
C PRO A 263 -22.41 -8.04 16.66
N HIS A 264 -22.95 -6.85 16.89
CA HIS A 264 -22.56 -5.91 17.95
C HIS A 264 -21.12 -5.39 17.82
N ASP A 265 -20.73 -5.03 16.60
CA ASP A 265 -19.40 -4.47 16.29
C ASP A 265 -18.21 -5.35 16.74
N ARG A 266 -18.45 -6.66 16.86
CA ARG A 266 -17.43 -7.64 17.18
C ARG A 266 -16.79 -8.20 15.92
N SER A 267 -15.63 -8.81 16.07
CA SER A 267 -14.97 -9.55 15.00
C SER A 267 -14.14 -10.69 15.57
N GLY A 268 -13.72 -11.61 14.70
CA GLY A 268 -12.77 -12.65 15.07
C GLY A 268 -12.22 -13.39 13.85
N TRP A 269 -11.26 -14.26 14.08
CA TRP A 269 -10.46 -14.90 13.05
C TRP A 269 -10.97 -16.29 12.70
N LEU A 270 -11.20 -16.51 11.42
CA LEU A 270 -11.60 -17.80 10.85
C LEU A 270 -10.42 -18.38 10.05
N SER A 271 -10.13 -19.67 10.26
CA SER A 271 -9.14 -20.37 9.46
C SER A 271 -9.65 -20.59 8.04
N ALA A 272 -8.80 -20.35 7.04
CA ALA A 272 -9.09 -20.63 5.64
C ALA A 272 -9.44 -22.12 5.38
N ARG A 273 -9.03 -23.04 6.27
CA ARG A 273 -9.39 -24.47 6.18
C ARG A 273 -10.88 -24.73 6.42
N LEU A 274 -11.55 -23.83 7.13
CA LEU A 274 -12.98 -23.91 7.46
C LEU A 274 -13.82 -22.99 6.57
N ALA A 275 -13.17 -22.26 5.66
CA ALA A 275 -13.81 -21.28 4.79
C ALA A 275 -13.94 -21.82 3.36
N GLY A 276 -14.98 -21.36 2.66
CA GLY A 276 -15.11 -21.52 1.22
C GLY A 276 -14.32 -20.46 0.45
N PRO A 277 -14.65 -20.23 -0.83
CA PRO A 277 -14.04 -19.20 -1.65
C PRO A 277 -14.10 -17.81 -1.02
N PHE A 278 -12.98 -17.09 -1.08
CA PHE A 278 -12.90 -15.67 -0.76
C PHE A 278 -13.00 -14.86 -2.04
N HIS A 279 -13.87 -13.85 -2.03
CA HIS A 279 -14.10 -12.95 -3.14
C HIS A 279 -13.64 -11.53 -2.75
N PRO A 280 -12.48 -11.07 -3.24
CA PRO A 280 -11.97 -9.74 -2.92
C PRO A 280 -12.92 -8.66 -3.42
N PHE A 281 -13.10 -7.59 -2.64
CA PHE A 281 -13.99 -6.49 -3.03
C PHE A 281 -13.58 -5.85 -4.36
N ALA A 282 -12.27 -5.74 -4.60
CA ALA A 282 -11.68 -5.20 -5.83
C ALA A 282 -12.11 -5.98 -7.09
N GLU A 283 -12.44 -7.26 -6.96
CA GLU A 283 -12.92 -8.11 -8.05
C GLU A 283 -14.45 -8.15 -8.10
N LEU A 284 -15.10 -8.19 -6.93
CA LEU A 284 -16.55 -8.27 -6.79
C LEU A 284 -17.30 -7.15 -7.50
N ILE A 285 -16.77 -5.94 -7.43
CA ILE A 285 -17.47 -4.73 -7.89
C ILE A 285 -17.36 -4.51 -9.41
N VAL A 286 -16.35 -5.09 -10.06
CA VAL A 286 -16.04 -4.82 -11.47
C VAL A 286 -17.07 -5.48 -12.38
N ASN A 287 -17.54 -4.72 -13.38
CA ASN A 287 -18.53 -5.18 -14.37
C ASN A 287 -19.84 -5.70 -13.75
N ARG A 288 -20.21 -5.21 -12.56
CA ARG A 288 -21.53 -5.43 -11.95
C ARG A 288 -22.44 -4.22 -12.17
N LEU A 289 -23.72 -4.44 -11.93
CA LEU A 289 -24.70 -3.36 -11.84
C LEU A 289 -24.47 -2.60 -10.53
N SER A 290 -23.66 -1.55 -10.61
CA SER A 290 -23.12 -0.86 -9.44
C SER A 290 -23.76 0.50 -9.20
N TYR A 291 -23.59 0.99 -7.98
CA TYR A 291 -23.99 2.32 -7.58
C TYR A 291 -22.99 2.92 -6.59
N LEU A 292 -22.87 4.26 -6.59
CA LEU A 292 -22.18 5.00 -5.53
C LEU A 292 -23.14 5.17 -4.35
N THR A 293 -22.66 4.91 -3.15
CA THR A 293 -23.43 5.01 -1.90
C THR A 293 -23.48 6.46 -1.40
N ALA A 294 -24.27 6.69 -0.36
CA ALA A 294 -24.31 7.99 0.34
C ALA A 294 -22.97 8.38 1.02
N HIS A 295 -21.99 7.47 1.09
CA HIS A 295 -20.67 7.74 1.66
C HIS A 295 -19.66 8.28 0.65
N TRP A 296 -20.00 8.31 -0.65
CA TRP A 296 -19.20 9.01 -1.64
C TRP A 296 -19.35 10.53 -1.48
N ASP A 297 -18.22 11.24 -1.54
CA ASP A 297 -18.13 12.68 -1.28
C ASP A 297 -18.42 13.57 -2.50
N GLY A 298 -18.81 12.96 -3.62
CA GLY A 298 -19.17 13.67 -4.86
C GLY A 298 -17.97 14.00 -5.76
N TRP A 299 -16.74 13.67 -5.37
CA TRP A 299 -15.54 13.98 -6.15
C TRP A 299 -15.12 12.82 -7.05
N ILE A 300 -14.68 13.16 -8.26
CA ILE A 300 -14.13 12.23 -9.24
C ILE A 300 -12.76 12.71 -9.66
N TRP A 301 -11.80 11.79 -9.64
CA TRP A 301 -10.42 12.04 -9.98
C TRP A 301 -10.14 11.64 -11.44
N PRO A 302 -9.35 12.40 -12.22
CA PRO A 302 -8.98 11.98 -13.56
C PRO A 302 -8.08 10.73 -13.55
N ASP A 303 -7.28 10.57 -12.49
CA ASP A 303 -6.38 9.44 -12.23
C ASP A 303 -6.47 9.07 -10.74
N PRO A 304 -6.15 7.82 -10.33
CA PRO A 304 -6.17 7.42 -8.93
C PRO A 304 -5.34 8.40 -8.08
N GLY A 305 -5.99 9.12 -7.18
CA GLY A 305 -5.36 10.08 -6.28
C GLY A 305 -4.62 11.24 -6.94
N ALA A 306 -4.73 11.42 -8.27
CA ALA A 306 -3.91 12.36 -9.04
C ALA A 306 -4.74 13.34 -9.87
N GLY A 307 -4.12 14.48 -10.19
CA GLY A 307 -4.73 15.53 -10.99
C GLY A 307 -5.75 16.38 -10.22
N ASN A 308 -6.45 17.26 -10.92
CA ASN A 308 -7.48 18.09 -10.30
C ASN A 308 -8.81 17.34 -10.29
N PRO A 309 -9.34 16.97 -9.11
CA PRO A 309 -10.62 16.29 -9.02
C PRO A 309 -11.73 17.24 -9.41
N VAL A 310 -12.75 16.70 -10.06
CA VAL A 310 -13.96 17.44 -10.42
C VAL A 310 -15.05 17.03 -9.44
N ASN A 311 -15.70 18.01 -8.82
CA ASN A 311 -16.93 17.74 -8.10
C ASN A 311 -17.98 17.45 -9.16
N ALA A 312 -18.47 16.22 -9.17
CA ALA A 312 -19.38 15.78 -10.21
C ALA A 312 -20.67 16.60 -10.20
N ASN A 313 -20.97 17.35 -9.11
CA ASN A 313 -22.15 18.20 -8.93
C ASN A 313 -23.41 17.51 -9.45
N VAL A 314 -23.43 16.17 -9.34
CA VAL A 314 -24.58 15.36 -9.71
C VAL A 314 -25.55 15.75 -8.65
N LYS A 315 -26.45 16.67 -9.01
CA LYS A 315 -27.35 17.27 -8.06
C LYS A 315 -27.95 16.11 -7.30
N GLN A 316 -27.76 16.06 -5.98
CA GLN A 316 -28.54 15.25 -5.06
C GLN A 316 -30.04 15.66 -5.10
N SER A 317 -30.52 16.19 -6.24
CA SER A 317 -31.69 17.05 -6.37
C SER A 317 -33.01 16.36 -6.12
N GLU A 318 -33.04 15.06 -5.84
CA GLU A 318 -34.29 14.32 -5.71
C GLU A 318 -34.26 13.24 -4.63
N GLY A 319 -33.46 13.41 -3.57
CA GLY A 319 -33.44 12.45 -2.45
C GLY A 319 -32.94 11.05 -2.83
N ARG A 320 -32.31 10.89 -3.99
CA ARG A 320 -31.66 9.65 -4.40
C ARG A 320 -30.39 9.46 -3.58
N HIS A 321 -30.34 8.39 -2.79
CA HIS A 321 -29.18 8.01 -1.97
C HIS A 321 -28.11 7.23 -2.75
N GLU A 322 -28.37 6.92 -4.03
CA GLU A 322 -27.55 6.04 -4.85
C GLU A 322 -27.40 6.62 -6.26
N TYR A 323 -26.17 6.57 -6.80
CA TYR A 323 -25.89 6.98 -8.19
C TYR A 323 -25.50 5.76 -9.01
N PRO A 324 -26.20 5.44 -10.10
CA PRO A 324 -25.84 4.29 -10.92
C PRO A 324 -24.49 4.52 -11.59
N VAL A 325 -23.61 3.53 -11.51
CA VAL A 325 -22.27 3.56 -12.10
C VAL A 325 -21.91 2.24 -12.75
N ASN A 326 -21.08 2.29 -13.80
CA ASN A 326 -20.30 1.12 -14.19
C ASN A 326 -18.93 1.21 -13.52
N VAL A 327 -18.51 0.15 -12.81
CA VAL A 327 -17.13 0.02 -12.35
C VAL A 327 -16.35 -0.82 -13.36
N ARG A 328 -15.36 -0.20 -14.02
CA ARG A 328 -14.61 -0.80 -15.13
C ARG A 328 -13.32 -1.49 -14.71
N GLY A 329 -12.76 -1.05 -13.58
CA GLY A 329 -11.51 -1.57 -13.07
C GLY A 329 -11.22 -1.05 -11.67
N THR A 330 -10.20 -1.61 -11.06
CA THR A 330 -9.73 -1.22 -9.74
C THR A 330 -8.22 -1.07 -9.74
N GLN A 331 -7.70 -0.24 -8.84
CA GLN A 331 -6.27 -0.03 -8.67
C GLN A 331 -5.95 0.27 -7.21
N ASP A 332 -5.00 -0.46 -6.63
CA ASP A 332 -4.42 -0.08 -5.34
C ASP A 332 -3.31 0.96 -5.56
N LEU A 333 -3.40 2.08 -4.84
CA LEU A 333 -2.41 3.15 -4.83
C LEU A 333 -2.24 3.64 -3.39
N ALA A 334 -1.01 3.54 -2.87
CA ALA A 334 -0.64 3.96 -1.53
C ALA A 334 -1.59 3.42 -0.45
N GLY A 335 -1.93 2.13 -0.53
CA GLY A 335 -2.82 1.43 0.41
C GLY A 335 -4.27 1.92 0.37
N THR A 336 -4.66 2.56 -0.74
CA THR A 336 -6.03 2.99 -1.02
C THR A 336 -6.50 2.27 -2.28
N LEU A 337 -7.58 1.51 -2.18
CA LEU A 337 -8.24 0.93 -3.33
C LEU A 337 -9.03 2.02 -4.06
N TRP A 338 -8.79 2.16 -5.36
CA TRP A 338 -9.48 3.08 -6.27
C TRP A 338 -10.34 2.31 -7.25
N LEU A 339 -11.50 2.88 -7.59
CA LEU A 339 -12.48 2.34 -8.52
C LEU A 339 -12.54 3.24 -9.75
N GLN A 340 -12.33 2.67 -10.93
CA GLN A 340 -12.58 3.38 -12.19
C GLN A 340 -14.07 3.32 -12.49
N VAL A 341 -14.74 4.46 -12.41
CA VAL A 341 -16.20 4.57 -12.51
C VAL A 341 -16.63 5.37 -13.74
N GLU A 342 -17.76 4.96 -14.30
CA GLU A 342 -18.55 5.75 -15.25
C GLU A 342 -19.90 6.05 -14.59
N ILE A 343 -20.15 7.31 -14.24
CA ILE A 343 -21.44 7.71 -13.67
C ILE A 343 -22.47 7.80 -14.78
N LEU A 344 -23.61 7.16 -14.56
CA LEU A 344 -24.67 7.03 -15.54
C LEU A 344 -25.76 8.08 -15.34
N SER A 345 -26.40 8.49 -16.44
CA SER A 345 -27.48 9.49 -16.43
C SER A 345 -28.78 8.98 -15.82
N ALA A 346 -28.96 7.66 -15.76
CA ALA A 346 -30.14 6.97 -15.22
C ALA A 346 -29.74 5.55 -14.80
N SER A 347 -30.57 4.90 -13.98
CA SER A 347 -30.31 3.51 -13.61
C SER A 347 -30.59 2.60 -14.80
N PRO A 348 -29.72 1.61 -15.12
CA PRO A 348 -30.03 0.61 -16.14
C PRO A 348 -31.34 -0.16 -15.86
N CYS A 349 -31.80 -0.18 -14.61
CA CYS A 349 -33.06 -0.83 -14.21
C CYS A 349 -34.32 -0.04 -14.55
N GLU A 350 -34.21 1.27 -14.78
CA GLU A 350 -35.35 2.11 -15.19
C GLU A 350 -35.69 1.92 -16.69
N GLY A 351 -34.93 1.07 -17.40
CA GLY A 351 -35.05 0.84 -18.83
C GLY A 351 -34.27 1.86 -19.68
N GLY A 352 -34.08 1.52 -20.96
CA GLY A 352 -33.32 2.36 -21.91
C GLY A 352 -31.81 2.09 -21.91
N SER A 353 -31.06 3.00 -22.52
CA SER A 353 -29.60 2.92 -22.62
C SER A 353 -28.99 4.14 -21.93
N PRO A 354 -28.72 4.05 -20.62
CA PRO A 354 -28.17 5.19 -19.87
C PRO A 354 -26.83 5.61 -20.45
N LYS A 355 -26.59 6.92 -20.47
CA LYS A 355 -25.34 7.50 -21.00
C LYS A 355 -24.39 7.79 -19.86
N THR A 356 -23.09 7.65 -20.10
CA THR A 356 -22.07 8.12 -19.18
C THR A 356 -22.09 9.65 -19.12
N VAL A 357 -22.30 10.20 -17.93
CA VAL A 357 -22.28 11.64 -17.63
C VAL A 357 -20.85 12.11 -17.40
N ILE A 358 -20.11 11.36 -16.58
CA ILE A 358 -18.72 11.63 -16.22
C ILE A 358 -18.02 10.31 -15.90
N SER A 359 -16.72 10.26 -16.14
CA SER A 359 -15.88 9.10 -15.81
C SER A 359 -14.61 9.54 -15.10
N GLY A 360 -14.04 8.64 -14.32
CA GLY A 360 -12.79 8.85 -13.62
C GLY A 360 -12.64 7.86 -12.47
N TRP A 361 -11.99 8.27 -11.40
CA TRP A 361 -11.63 7.44 -10.28
C TRP A 361 -12.23 7.95 -8.98
N VAL A 362 -12.73 7.04 -8.16
CA VAL A 362 -13.18 7.32 -6.80
C VAL A 362 -12.49 6.35 -5.84
N PRO A 363 -12.17 6.77 -4.60
CA PRO A 363 -11.69 5.83 -3.60
C PRO A 363 -12.82 4.84 -3.29
N ALA A 364 -12.48 3.55 -3.11
CA ALA A 364 -13.43 2.50 -2.73
C ALA A 364 -14.05 2.70 -1.34
N TYR A 365 -13.37 3.49 -0.50
CA TYR A 365 -13.75 3.74 0.88
C TYR A 365 -13.74 5.24 1.18
N SER A 366 -14.72 5.69 1.97
CA SER A 366 -14.74 7.02 2.56
C SER A 366 -13.63 7.16 3.61
N PRO A 367 -13.32 8.39 4.08
CA PRO A 367 -12.39 8.60 5.20
C PRO A 367 -12.74 7.81 6.47
N GLU A 368 -14.02 7.51 6.70
CA GLU A 368 -14.54 6.71 7.81
C GLU A 368 -14.45 5.19 7.55
N GLY A 369 -13.92 4.77 6.40
CA GLY A 369 -13.79 3.35 6.02
C GLY A 369 -15.05 2.73 5.45
N LYS A 370 -16.09 3.53 5.15
CA LYS A 370 -17.36 3.05 4.57
C LYS A 370 -17.24 2.88 3.06
N LEU A 371 -17.91 1.89 2.49
CA LEU A 371 -17.88 1.66 1.05
C LEU A 371 -18.52 2.82 0.28
N THR A 372 -17.81 3.38 -0.69
CA THR A 372 -18.31 4.45 -1.58
C THR A 372 -19.09 3.91 -2.76
N ALA A 373 -18.90 2.63 -3.10
CA ALA A 373 -19.64 1.95 -4.15
C ALA A 373 -20.08 0.56 -3.69
N TRP A 374 -21.22 0.11 -4.22
CA TRP A 374 -21.71 -1.25 -4.07
C TRP A 374 -22.40 -1.72 -5.35
N PHE A 375 -23.00 -2.90 -5.33
CA PHE A 375 -23.74 -3.45 -6.47
C PHE A 375 -25.08 -4.05 -6.06
N TYR A 376 -26.02 -4.04 -7.00
CA TYR A 376 -27.31 -4.70 -6.86
C TYR A 376 -27.13 -6.20 -7.13
N SER A 377 -27.06 -7.00 -6.06
CA SER A 377 -26.95 -8.47 -6.10
C SER A 377 -28.11 -9.15 -6.82
N ARG A 378 -29.28 -8.51 -6.82
CA ARG A 378 -30.51 -9.09 -7.39
C ARG A 378 -30.78 -8.65 -8.83
N GLY A 379 -29.85 -7.91 -9.43
CA GLY A 379 -30.07 -7.28 -10.73
C GLY A 379 -31.15 -6.20 -10.67
N CYS A 380 -31.75 -5.98 -11.83
CA CYS A 380 -33.03 -5.30 -11.99
C CYS A 380 -34.12 -6.37 -11.97
#